data_AF-A0A381ID41-F1
#
_entry.id   AF-A0A381ID41-F1
#
_cell.length_a   1.000
_cell.length_b   1.000
_cell.length_c   1.000
_cell.angle_alpha   90.00
_cell.angle_beta   90.00
_cell.angle_gamma   90.00
#
_symmetry.space_group_name_H-M   'P 1'
#
loop_
_entity.id
_entity.type
_entity.pdbx_description
1 polymer ?
#
loop_
_entity_poly.entity_id
_entity_poly.type
_entity_poly.pdbx_seq_one_letter_code
_entity_poly.pdbx_strand_id
1 'polypeptide(L)' 'MVAAKKTGNKRYEIKDLIKSLESNFKNVEKSIFKAAENVNLDSVLGWQKDGEKHSFLENFE' A
#
# COMPACT_ATOMS: atom_id res chain seq x y z
N MET A 1 16.33 -0.78 27.33
CA MET A 1 15.54 -1.81 26.60
C MET A 1 14.24 -1.14 26.16
N VAL A 2 14.18 -0.59 24.95
CA VAL A 2 12.93 -0.02 24.42
C VAL A 2 11.96 -1.17 24.28
N ALA A 3 10.82 -1.11 24.98
CA ALA A 3 9.86 -2.19 25.05
C ALA A 3 9.34 -2.51 23.63
N ALA A 4 9.86 -3.58 23.04
CA ALA A 4 9.38 -4.20 21.81
C ALA A 4 8.02 -4.93 22.05
N LYS A 5 7.14 -4.31 22.83
CA LYS A 5 5.75 -4.74 23.00
C LYS A 5 4.94 -4.02 21.93
N LYS A 6 4.66 -4.74 20.83
CA LYS A 6 3.65 -4.35 19.85
C LYS A 6 3.72 -2.87 19.45
N THR A 7 4.80 -2.44 18.81
CA THR A 7 4.68 -1.23 18.00
C THR A 7 3.71 -1.59 16.88
N GLY A 8 2.44 -1.22 17.06
CA GLY A 8 1.40 -1.32 16.06
C GLY A 8 1.85 -0.53 14.84
N ASN A 9 2.51 -1.21 13.91
CA ASN A 9 2.77 -0.58 12.63
C ASN A 9 1.42 -0.57 11.89
N LYS A 10 1.15 0.52 11.17
CA LYS A 10 -0.08 0.65 10.37
C LYS A 10 -0.26 -0.53 9.42
N ARG A 11 0.82 -1.20 9.00
CA ARG A 11 0.75 -2.40 8.15
C ARG A 11 0.03 -3.58 8.83
N TYR A 12 0.14 -3.77 10.14
CA TYR A 12 -0.62 -4.79 10.86
C TYR A 12 -2.10 -4.40 10.94
N GLU A 13 -2.40 -3.14 11.25
CA GLU A 13 -3.79 -2.63 11.29
C GLU A 13 -4.50 -2.80 9.94
N ILE A 14 -3.82 -2.49 8.83
CA ILE A 14 -4.37 -2.68 7.49
C ILE A 14 -4.59 -4.16 7.17
N LYS A 15 -3.70 -5.06 7.61
CA LYS A 15 -3.90 -6.51 7.43
C LYS A 15 -5.12 -7.02 8.19
N ASP A 16 -5.29 -6.57 9.43
CA ASP A 16 -6.46 -6.93 10.24
C ASP A 16 -7.76 -6.38 9.64
N LEU A 17 -7.71 -5.15 9.10
CA LEU A 17 -8.83 -4.56 8.35
C LEU A 17 -9.18 -5.40 7.12
N ILE A 18 -8.21 -5.74 6.26
CA ILE A 18 -8.45 -6.58 5.08
C ILE A 18 -9.11 -7.90 5.48
N LYS A 19 -8.60 -8.56 6.53
CA LYS A 19 -9.16 -9.80 7.05
C LYS A 19 -10.61 -9.63 7.53
N SER A 20 -10.93 -8.51 8.18
CA SER A 20 -12.31 -8.22 8.58
C SER A 20 -13.25 -8.01 7.39
N LEU A 21 -12.74 -7.44 6.28
CA LEU A 21 -13.53 -7.17 5.08
C LEU A 21 -13.90 -8.45 4.32
N GLU A 22 -13.07 -9.49 4.39
CA GLU A 22 -13.34 -10.80 3.74
C GLU A 22 -14.69 -11.40 4.16
N SER A 23 -15.16 -11.12 5.39
CA SER A 23 -16.44 -11.63 5.91
C SER A 23 -17.68 -11.14 5.13
N ASN A 24 -17.64 -9.91 4.63
CA ASN A 24 -18.78 -9.26 3.97
C ASN A 24 -18.47 -8.87 2.51
N PHE A 25 -17.21 -8.97 2.08
CA PHE A 25 -16.78 -8.61 0.74
C PHE A 25 -16.01 -9.76 0.06
N LYS A 26 -16.76 -10.61 -0.66
CA LYS A 26 -16.25 -11.79 -1.36
C LYS A 26 -15.12 -11.52 -2.37
N ASN A 27 -14.99 -10.29 -2.86
CA ASN A 27 -14.02 -9.92 -3.89
C ASN A 27 -12.96 -8.93 -3.37
N VAL A 28 -12.73 -8.86 -2.06
CA VAL A 28 -11.76 -7.94 -1.47
C VAL A 28 -10.35 -8.14 -2.04
N GLU A 29 -9.89 -9.38 -2.14
CA GLU A 29 -8.58 -9.72 -2.73
C GLU A 29 -8.49 -9.26 -4.19
N LYS A 30 -9.50 -9.62 -5.00
CA LYS A 30 -9.58 -9.22 -6.41
C LYS A 30 -9.55 -7.71 -6.58
N SER A 31 -10.21 -6.97 -5.68
CA SER A 31 -10.27 -5.51 -5.74
C SER A 31 -8.93 -4.88 -5.36
N ILE A 32 -8.18 -5.47 -4.42
CA ILE A 32 -6.82 -5.04 -4.08
C ILE A 32 -5.90 -5.21 -5.30
N PHE A 33 -5.95 -6.35 -5.99
CA PHE A 33 -5.14 -6.55 -7.20
C PHE A 33 -5.54 -5.59 -8.32
N LYS A 34 -6.84 -5.40 -8.55
CA LYS A 34 -7.35 -4.43 -9.55
C LYS A 34 -6.94 -2.99 -9.27
N ALA A 35 -6.82 -2.60 -8.01
CA ALA A 35 -6.39 -1.24 -7.65
C ALA A 35 -4.97 -0.90 -8.15
N ALA A 36 -4.16 -1.91 -8.46
CA ALA A 36 -2.81 -1.73 -9.02
C ALA A 36 -2.77 -1.68 -10.56
N GLU A 37 -3.87 -2.02 -11.26
CA GLU A 37 -3.86 -2.12 -12.74
C GLU A 37 -3.90 -0.76 -13.44
N ASN A 38 -4.65 0.21 -12.91
CA ASN A 38 -4.85 1.52 -13.52
C ASN A 38 -4.63 2.64 -12.51
N VAL A 39 -3.35 2.82 -12.13
CA VAL A 39 -2.94 3.84 -11.17
C VAL A 39 -2.63 5.14 -11.91
N ASN A 40 -3.17 6.26 -11.43
CA ASN A 40 -2.79 7.59 -11.90
C ASN A 40 -1.38 7.95 -11.39
N LEU A 41 -0.37 7.91 -12.26
CA LEU A 41 1.02 8.19 -11.90
C LEU A 41 1.24 9.63 -11.42
N ASP A 42 0.44 10.60 -11.90
CA ASP A 42 0.52 12.00 -11.44
C ASP A 42 0.13 12.16 -9.96
N SER A 43 -0.54 11.15 -9.39
CA SER A 43 -0.93 11.11 -7.98
C SER A 43 0.03 10.27 -7.11
N VAL A 44 1.10 9.73 -7.69
CA VAL A 44 2.07 8.87 -7.00
C VAL A 44 3.32 9.67 -6.65
N LEU A 45 3.62 9.81 -5.34
CA LEU A 45 4.78 10.56 -4.85
C LEU A 45 6.13 9.87 -5.14
N GLY A 46 6.12 8.57 -5.37
CA GLY A 46 7.30 7.81 -5.77
C GLY A 46 6.97 6.36 -6.11
N TRP A 47 7.75 5.76 -7.00
CA TRP A 47 7.60 4.39 -7.49
C TRP A 47 8.97 3.74 -7.66
N GLN A 48 8.99 2.43 -7.90
CA GLN A 48 10.22 1.70 -8.23
C GLN A 48 10.12 1.17 -9.65
N LYS A 49 11.16 1.40 -10.45
CA LYS A 49 11.29 0.89 -11.81
C LYS A 49 12.70 0.35 -11.99
N ASP A 50 12.83 -0.88 -12.49
CA ASP A 50 14.12 -1.52 -12.76
C ASP A 50 15.09 -1.56 -11.56
N GLY A 51 14.54 -1.62 -10.34
CA GLY A 51 15.31 -1.61 -9.10
C GLY A 51 15.61 -0.20 -8.57
N GLU A 52 15.44 0.83 -9.39
CA GLU A 52 15.67 2.24 -9.04
C GLU A 52 14.40 2.86 -8.46
N LYS A 53 14.58 3.70 -7.43
CA LYS A 53 13.48 4.45 -6.82
C LYS A 53 13.38 5.79 -7.52
N HIS A 54 12.20 6.08 -8.02
CA HIS A 54 11.84 7.36 -8.59
C HIS A 54 10.96 8.14 -7.63
N SER A 55 11.14 9.46 -7.56
CA SER A 55 10.22 10.38 -6.92
C SER A 55 9.47 11.21 -7.96
N PHE A 56 8.23 11.59 -7.63
CA PHE A 56 7.51 12.64 -8.34
C PHE A 56 8.37 13.90 -8.56
N LEU A 57 9.24 14.25 -7.60
CA LEU A 57 10.11 15.42 -7.68
C LEU A 57 11.12 15.37 -8.83
N GLU A 58 11.43 14.20 -9.39
CA GLU A 58 12.34 14.08 -10.55
C GLU A 58 11.73 14.67 -11.82
N ASN A 59 10.40 14.78 -11.89
CA ASN A 59 9.67 15.33 -13.04
C ASN A 59 9.04 16.69 -12.71
N PHE A 60 9.42 17.30 -11.58
CA PHE A 60 8.95 18.61 -11.16
C PHE A 60 10.00 19.65 -11.56
N GLU A 61 9.68 20.49 -12.56
CA GLU A 61 10.44 21.72 -12.86
C GLU A 61 10.21 22.81 -11.80
#